data_AF-A0A1C9WVU2-F1
#
_entry.id   AF-A0A1C9WVU2-F1
#
_cell.length_a   1.000
_cell.length_b   1.000
_cell.length_c   1.000
_cell.angle_alpha   90.00
_cell.angle_beta   90.00
_cell.angle_gamma   90.00
#
_symmetry.space_group_name_H-M   'P 1'
#
loop_
_entity.id
_entity.type
_entity.pdbx_description
1 polymer ?
#
loop_
_entity_poly.entity_id
_entity_poly.type
_entity_poly.pdbx_seq_one_letter_code
_entity_poly.pdbx_strand_id
1 'polypeptide(L)'
;MYSSAVEFFADLLAQSYVREVNEGAAFAWCPEWYKQPEALIRMEAIWRAWEHLRLEPALGISTWWLDHADPHMHTLMDKEGPFKKCAYEGHKTPALDKSSLPHKLPEEGIFG
;
A
#
# COMPACT_ATOMS: atom_id res chain seq x y z
N MET A 1 -10.43 -15.93 -7.76
CA MET A 1 -9.07 -15.42 -7.92
C MET A 1 -9.23 -14.04 -8.48
N TYR A 2 -8.68 -13.04 -7.81
CA TYR A 2 -8.80 -11.66 -8.29
C TYR A 2 -7.90 -11.47 -9.52
N SER A 3 -8.24 -10.54 -10.39
CA SER A 3 -7.47 -10.22 -11.61
C SER A 3 -6.41 -9.15 -11.38
N SER A 4 -6.49 -8.42 -10.27
CA SER A 4 -5.55 -7.37 -9.89
C SER A 4 -5.60 -7.05 -8.40
N ALA A 5 -4.57 -6.35 -7.90
CA ALA A 5 -4.55 -5.78 -6.56
C ALA A 5 -5.70 -4.79 -6.31
N VAL A 6 -6.19 -4.10 -7.35
CA VAL A 6 -7.29 -3.13 -7.25
C VAL A 6 -8.61 -3.84 -6.98
N GLU A 7 -8.89 -4.92 -7.72
CA GLU A 7 -10.08 -5.75 -7.51
C GLU A 7 -10.03 -6.45 -6.15
N PHE A 8 -8.87 -7.04 -5.80
CA PHE A 8 -8.64 -7.62 -4.48
C PHE A 8 -8.92 -6.62 -3.35
N PHE A 9 -8.43 -5.38 -3.50
CA PHE A 9 -8.68 -4.34 -2.52
C PHE A 9 -10.17 -4.04 -2.40
N ALA A 10 -10.87 -3.78 -3.51
CA ALA A 10 -12.27 -3.38 -3.49
C ALA A 10 -13.19 -4.45 -2.88
N ASP A 11 -12.95 -5.72 -3.24
CA ASP A 11 -13.86 -6.82 -2.94
C ASP A 11 -13.58 -7.50 -1.59
N LEU A 12 -12.33 -7.44 -1.09
CA LEU A 12 -11.94 -8.10 0.16
C LEU A 12 -11.32 -7.14 1.17
N LEU A 13 -10.21 -6.50 0.80
CA LEU A 13 -9.38 -5.81 1.79
C LEU A 13 -10.09 -4.56 2.36
N ALA A 14 -10.71 -3.75 1.50
CA ALA A 14 -11.44 -2.57 1.91
C ALA A 14 -12.59 -2.91 2.87
N GLN A 15 -13.27 -4.03 2.63
CA GLN A 15 -14.36 -4.53 3.49
C GLN A 15 -13.85 -5.02 4.84
N SER A 16 -12.58 -5.43 4.92
CA SER A 16 -11.94 -5.93 6.14
C SER A 16 -11.38 -4.80 7.02
N TYR A 17 -11.17 -3.60 6.46
CA TYR A 17 -10.61 -2.43 7.14
C TYR A 17 -11.69 -1.36 7.40
N VAL A 18 -12.52 -1.58 8.42
CA VAL A 18 -13.54 -0.59 8.85
C VAL A 18 -12.93 0.37 9.88
N ARG A 19 -12.45 1.53 9.43
CA ARG A 19 -11.78 2.55 10.27
C ARG A 19 -12.21 3.95 9.86
N GLU A 20 -12.22 4.88 10.82
CA GLU A 20 -12.30 6.31 10.52
C GLU A 20 -10.97 6.79 9.93
N VAL A 21 -11.04 7.60 8.86
CA VAL A 21 -9.87 8.10 8.13
C VAL A 21 -10.00 9.59 7.80
N ASN A 22 -8.86 10.26 7.63
CA ASN A 22 -8.72 11.66 7.24
C ASN A 22 -9.04 12.69 8.34
N GLU A 23 -10.02 13.59 8.13
CA GLU A 23 -10.22 14.76 8.99
C GLU A 23 -10.57 14.36 10.43
N GLY A 24 -9.73 14.78 11.38
CA GLY A 24 -9.87 14.43 12.81
C GLY A 24 -9.55 12.98 13.18
N ALA A 25 -9.42 12.07 12.21
CA ALA A 25 -9.19 10.65 12.45
C ALA A 25 -7.72 10.33 12.81
N ALA A 26 -7.47 9.12 13.32
CA ALA A 26 -6.13 8.62 13.63
C ALA A 26 -5.36 8.14 12.38
N PHE A 27 -6.06 7.83 11.29
CA PHE A 27 -5.50 7.23 10.08
C PHE A 27 -5.66 8.17 8.87
N ALA A 28 -4.71 8.13 7.95
CA ALA A 28 -4.77 8.82 6.67
C ALA A 28 -5.16 7.84 5.55
N TRP A 29 -6.02 8.26 4.63
CA TRP A 29 -6.37 7.44 3.48
C TRP A 29 -6.58 8.27 2.22
N CYS A 30 -6.05 7.78 1.10
CA CYS A 30 -6.28 8.35 -0.22
C CYS A 30 -7.32 7.51 -0.98
N PRO A 31 -8.50 8.05 -1.35
CA PRO A 31 -9.48 7.32 -2.18
C PRO A 31 -8.90 6.89 -3.53
N GLU A 32 -7.95 7.66 -4.06
CA GLU A 32 -7.24 7.39 -5.31
C GLU A 32 -5.86 6.74 -5.06
N TRP A 33 -5.73 5.91 -4.02
CA TRP A 33 -4.46 5.30 -3.61
C TRP A 33 -3.71 4.62 -4.75
N TYR A 34 -4.43 4.00 -5.70
CA TYR A 34 -3.85 3.27 -6.83
C TYR A 34 -3.04 4.15 -7.79
N LYS A 35 -3.20 5.48 -7.71
CA LYS A 35 -2.38 6.45 -8.45
C LYS A 35 -1.03 6.75 -7.80
N GLN A 36 -0.83 6.33 -6.55
CA GLN A 36 0.46 6.44 -5.88
C GLN A 36 1.30 5.17 -6.13
N PRO A 37 2.50 5.28 -6.74
CA PRO A 37 3.32 4.11 -7.06
C PRO A 37 3.67 3.26 -5.83
N GLU A 38 4.01 3.91 -4.71
CA GLU A 38 4.31 3.21 -3.45
C GLU A 38 3.10 2.43 -2.92
N ALA A 39 1.90 3.01 -2.98
CA ALA A 39 0.69 2.32 -2.54
C ALA A 39 0.33 1.15 -3.46
N LEU A 40 0.47 1.33 -4.77
CA LEU A 40 0.18 0.29 -5.75
C LEU A 40 1.09 -0.94 -5.55
N ILE A 41 2.40 -0.74 -5.38
CA ILE A 41 3.33 -1.87 -5.19
C ILE A 41 3.15 -2.57 -3.83
N ARG A 42 2.81 -1.81 -2.77
CA ARG A 42 2.47 -2.40 -1.47
C ARG A 42 1.18 -3.22 -1.55
N MET A 43 0.15 -2.72 -2.23
CA MET A 43 -1.11 -3.46 -2.41
C MET A 43 -0.91 -4.72 -3.24
N GLU A 44 -0.06 -4.66 -4.28
CA GLU A 44 0.34 -5.83 -5.06
C GLU A 44 1.01 -6.89 -4.19
N ALA A 45 1.90 -6.49 -3.26
CA ALA A 45 2.52 -7.41 -2.31
C ALA A 45 1.50 -8.08 -1.38
N ILE A 46 0.58 -7.30 -0.79
CA ILE A 46 -0.50 -7.83 0.06
C ILE A 46 -1.34 -8.86 -0.70
N TRP A 47 -1.75 -8.52 -1.93
CA TRP A 47 -2.59 -9.39 -2.77
C TRP A 47 -1.87 -10.68 -3.17
N ARG A 48 -0.61 -10.60 -3.61
CA ARG A 48 0.18 -11.80 -3.96
C ARG A 48 0.36 -12.74 -2.77
N ALA A 49 0.63 -12.18 -1.59
CA ALA A 49 0.70 -12.96 -0.36
C ALA A 49 -0.65 -13.62 -0.03
N TRP A 50 -1.77 -12.92 -0.23
CA TRP A 50 -3.11 -13.49 -0.05
C TRP A 50 -3.36 -14.68 -0.99
N GLU A 51 -3.08 -14.55 -2.28
CA GLU A 51 -3.33 -15.63 -3.26
C GLU A 51 -2.57 -16.90 -2.92
N HIS A 52 -1.37 -16.78 -2.33
CA HIS A 52 -0.59 -17.90 -1.85
C HIS A 52 -1.13 -18.45 -0.51
N LEU A 53 -1.20 -17.60 0.52
CA LEU A 53 -1.48 -18.03 1.90
C LEU A 53 -2.94 -18.42 2.14
N ARG A 54 -3.89 -17.95 1.31
CA ARG A 54 -5.30 -18.39 1.41
C ARG A 54 -5.50 -19.88 1.12
N LEU A 55 -4.52 -20.52 0.48
CA LEU A 55 -4.54 -21.95 0.17
C LEU A 55 -3.90 -22.78 1.30
N GLU A 56 -3.13 -22.15 2.17
CA GLU A 56 -2.48 -22.81 3.30
C GLU A 56 -3.50 -23.12 4.40
N PRO A 57 -3.72 -24.40 4.76
CA PRO A 57 -4.67 -24.77 5.79
C PRO A 57 -4.20 -24.31 7.19
N ALA A 58 -5.12 -24.29 8.14
CA ALA A 58 -4.92 -23.87 9.53
C ALA A 58 -4.58 -22.38 9.72
N LEU A 59 -3.32 -21.97 9.50
CA LEU A 59 -2.82 -20.65 9.93
C LEU A 59 -2.62 -19.65 8.79
N GLY A 60 -2.83 -20.04 7.53
CA GLY A 60 -2.51 -19.20 6.36
C GLY A 60 -3.10 -17.79 6.41
N ILE A 61 -4.37 -17.65 6.79
CA ILE A 61 -5.02 -16.34 6.93
C ILE A 61 -4.39 -15.53 8.08
N SER A 62 -4.07 -16.17 9.21
CA SER A 62 -3.44 -15.48 10.35
C SER A 62 -2.04 -14.98 9.98
N THR A 63 -1.24 -15.82 9.32
CA THR A 63 0.09 -15.47 8.82
C THR A 63 0.01 -14.34 7.80
N TRP A 64 -0.97 -14.39 6.89
CA TRP A 64 -1.19 -13.33 5.92
C TRP A 64 -1.47 -11.97 6.58
N TRP A 65 -2.31 -11.95 7.61
CA TRP A 65 -2.58 -10.72 8.36
C TRP A 65 -1.32 -10.17 9.04
N LEU A 66 -0.67 -11.00 9.85
CA LEU A 66 0.44 -10.59 10.71
C LEU A 66 1.68 -10.16 9.91
N ASP A 67 2.02 -10.92 8.86
CA ASP A 67 3.30 -10.75 8.18
C ASP A 67 3.20 -9.91 6.90
N HIS A 68 1.99 -9.75 6.35
CA HIS A 68 1.81 -9.09 5.05
C HIS A 68 0.78 -7.95 5.07
N ALA A 69 -0.45 -8.20 5.49
CA ALA A 69 -1.49 -7.16 5.41
C ALA A 69 -1.26 -6.03 6.41
N ASP A 70 -1.17 -6.34 7.70
CA ASP A 70 -1.08 -5.34 8.76
C ASP A 70 0.18 -4.45 8.65
N PRO A 71 1.39 -4.98 8.40
CA PRO A 71 2.58 -4.13 8.28
C PRO A 71 2.51 -3.12 7.13
N HIS A 72 2.01 -3.55 5.97
CA HIS A 72 1.85 -2.67 4.82
C HIS A 72 0.73 -1.66 5.05
N MET A 73 -0.43 -2.09 5.56
CA MET A 73 -1.56 -1.21 5.82
C MET A 73 -1.27 -0.20 6.94
N HIS A 74 -0.50 -0.60 7.96
CA HIS A 74 -0.01 0.32 8.99
C HIS A 74 0.82 1.45 8.36
N THR A 75 1.75 1.14 7.47
CA THR A 75 2.56 2.17 6.78
C THR A 75 1.69 3.06 5.88
N LEU A 76 0.76 2.46 5.14
CA LEU A 76 -0.11 3.20 4.22
C LEU A 76 -1.04 4.16 4.97
N MET A 77 -1.60 3.72 6.09
CA MET A 77 -2.57 4.49 6.88
C MET A 77 -1.94 5.43 7.90
N ASP A 78 -0.61 5.42 8.04
CA ASP A 78 0.10 6.35 8.93
C ASP A 78 -0.12 7.81 8.46
N LYS A 79 -0.33 8.73 9.41
CA LYS A 79 -0.50 10.17 9.12
C LYS A 79 0.73 10.81 8.50
N GLU A 80 1.90 10.25 8.78
CA GLU A 80 3.19 10.60 8.22
C GLU A 80 3.57 9.72 7.01
N GLY A 81 2.69 8.78 6.64
CA GLY A 81 2.86 7.85 5.54
C GLY A 81 2.57 8.44 4.15
N PRO A 82 2.53 7.57 3.12
CA PRO A 82 2.39 7.97 1.71
C PRO A 82 1.14 8.80 1.40
N PHE A 83 0.06 8.60 2.18
CA PHE A 83 -1.19 9.31 2.00
C PHE A 83 -1.29 10.65 2.74
N LYS A 84 -0.27 11.06 3.52
CA LYS A 84 -0.29 12.30 4.32
C LYS A 84 -0.90 13.48 3.56
N LYS A 85 -0.32 13.83 2.41
CA LYS A 85 -0.79 14.99 1.63
C LYS A 85 -2.19 14.79 1.05
N CYS A 86 -2.52 13.57 0.65
CA CYS A 86 -3.81 13.25 0.07
C CYS A 86 -4.95 13.37 1.09
N ALA A 87 -4.69 12.99 2.34
CA ALA A 87 -5.65 13.07 3.43
C ALA A 87 -6.05 14.51 3.80
N TYR A 88 -5.13 15.48 3.64
CA TYR A 88 -5.36 16.88 4.00
C TYR A 88 -5.71 17.79 2.80
N GLU A 89 -5.14 17.53 1.62
CA GLU A 89 -5.22 18.43 0.48
C GLU A 89 -5.91 17.81 -0.76
N GLY A 90 -6.40 16.58 -0.63
CA GLY A 90 -6.87 15.78 -1.77
C GLY A 90 -5.72 15.16 -2.56
N HIS A 91 -6.04 14.14 -3.37
CA HIS A 91 -5.02 13.49 -4.19
C HIS A 91 -4.49 14.45 -5.26
N LYS A 92 -3.16 14.60 -5.30
CA LYS A 92 -2.46 15.39 -6.31
C LYS A 92 -1.50 14.49 -7.05
N THR A 93 -1.62 14.43 -8.37
CA THR A 93 -0.64 13.75 -9.21
C THR A 93 0.72 14.41 -9.00
N PRO A 94 1.76 13.66 -8.60
CA PRO A 94 3.10 14.21 -8.47
C PRO A 94 3.52 14.86 -9.80
N ALA A 95 4.14 16.03 -9.73
CA ALA A 95 4.82 16.59 -10.89
C ALA A 95 5.90 15.60 -11.37
N LEU A 96 6.14 15.52 -12.69
CA LEU A 96 7.02 14.50 -13.30
C LEU A 96 8.42 14.47 -12.68
N ASP A 97 8.93 15.63 -12.26
CA ASP A 97 10.22 15.84 -11.58
C ASP A 97 10.29 15.30 -10.14
N LYS A 98 9.15 14.95 -9.53
CA LYS A 98 9.02 14.45 -8.15
C LYS A 98 8.48 13.02 -8.07
N SER A 99 8.52 12.29 -9.18
CA SER A 99 7.96 10.93 -9.30
C SER A 99 8.82 9.85 -8.62
N SER A 100 10.06 10.15 -8.24
CA SER A 100 10.98 9.20 -7.58
C SER A 100 11.85 9.89 -6.53
N LEU A 101 12.43 9.09 -5.63
CA LEU A 101 13.40 9.59 -4.66
C LEU A 101 14.65 10.12 -5.41
N PRO A 102 15.20 11.27 -5.00
CA PRO A 102 16.45 11.77 -5.55
C PRO A 102 17.55 10.73 -5.34
N HIS A 103 18.19 10.32 -6.43
CA HIS A 103 19.35 9.44 -6.40
C HIS A 103 20.36 9.88 -7.45
N LYS A 104 21.63 9.56 -7.22
CA LYS A 104 22.71 9.74 -8.19
C LYS A 104 23.16 8.36 -8.63
N LEU A 105 23.49 8.22 -9.91
CA LEU A 105 24.11 6.99 -10.39
C LEU A 105 25.47 6.81 -9.69
N PRO A 106 25.79 5.61 -9.20
CA PRO A 106 27.11 5.31 -8.64
C PRO A 106 28.19 5.46 -9.72
N GLU A 107 29.42 5.77 -9.31
CA GLU A 107 30.58 5.72 -10.21
C GLU A 107 30.74 4.29 -10.79
N GLU A 108 31.17 4.19 -12.05
CA GLU A 108 31.41 2.90 -12.70
C GLU A 108 32.42 2.08 -11.88
N GLY A 109 32.10 0.82 -11.59
CA GLY A 109 32.99 -0.12 -10.88
C GLY A 109 32.70 -0.35 -9.39
N ILE A 110 31.69 0.28 -8.80
CA ILE A 110 31.33 0.06 -7.38
C ILE A 110 30.73 -1.34 -7.12
N PHE A 111 30.24 -2.02 -8.16
CA PHE A 111 29.69 -3.39 -8.08
C PHE A 111 30.51 -4.42 -8.88
N GLY A 112 31.80 -4.15 -9.08
CA GLY A 112 32.75 -5.12 -9.65
C GLY A 112 33.15 -6.20 -8.67
#